data_AF-A0A8T4PZ38-F1
#
_entry.id   AF-A0A8T4PZ38-F1
#
_cell.length_a   1.000
_cell.length_b   1.000
_cell.length_c   1.000
_cell.angle_alpha   90.00
_cell.angle_beta   90.00
_cell.angle_gamma   90.00
#
_symmetry.space_group_name_H-M   'P 1'
#
loop_
_entity.id
_entity.type
_entity.pdbx_description
1 polymer ?
#
loop_
_entity_poly.entity_id
_entity_poly.type
_entity_poly.pdbx_seq_one_letter_code
_entity_poly.pdbx_strand_id
1 'polypeptide(L)'
;MNQKINFWLDIILAVMFIPVAISSLVFFFGLNTSFLGIPSYGWRMMHNNLGMIFIILMLIHIILHINWFWCMIKGFFHKSN
;
A
#
# COMPACT_ATOMS: atom_id res chain seq x y z
N MET A 1 9.86 -2.23 -19.81
CA MET A 1 8.46 -2.48 -19.42
C MET A 1 7.56 -1.45 -20.09
N ASN A 2 6.34 -1.80 -20.47
CA ASN A 2 5.44 -0.89 -21.16
C ASN A 2 4.97 0.23 -20.21
N GLN A 3 5.34 1.48 -20.48
CA GLN A 3 5.06 2.63 -19.61
C GLN A 3 3.58 2.79 -19.25
N LYS A 4 2.66 2.39 -20.15
CA LYS A 4 1.23 2.43 -19.88
C LYS A 4 0.82 1.46 -18.76
N ILE A 5 1.39 0.24 -18.75
CA ILE A 5 1.08 -0.77 -17.73
C ILE A 5 1.58 -0.30 -16.36
N ASN A 6 2.76 0.31 -16.29
CA ASN A 6 3.32 0.86 -15.05
C ASN A 6 2.39 1.92 -14.46
N PHE A 7 1.98 2.89 -15.28
CA PHE A 7 1.13 3.98 -14.83
C PHE A 7 -0.21 3.49 -14.26
N TRP A 8 -0.83 2.52 -14.92
CA TRP A 8 -2.08 1.91 -14.42
C TRP A 8 -1.87 1.15 -13.12
N LEU A 9 -0.79 0.38 -13.01
CA LEU A 9 -0.46 -0.38 -11.81
C LEU A 9 -0.25 0.56 -10.61
N ASP A 10 0.45 1.67 -10.82
CA ASP A 10 0.72 2.69 -9.80
C ASP A 10 -0.58 3.39 -9.35
N ILE A 11 -1.47 3.73 -10.28
CA ILE A 11 -2.78 4.30 -9.96
C ILE A 11 -3.61 3.31 -9.14
N ILE A 12 -3.68 2.04 -9.55
CA ILE A 12 -4.45 1.02 -8.83
C ILE A 12 -3.90 0.86 -7.40
N LEU A 13 -2.58 0.83 -7.24
CA LEU A 13 -1.93 0.82 -5.94
C LEU A 13 -2.28 2.06 -5.10
N ALA A 14 -2.20 3.26 -5.68
CA ALA A 14 -2.53 4.50 -4.98
C ALA A 14 -3.99 4.53 -4.51
N VAL A 15 -4.92 4.09 -5.36
CA VAL A 15 -6.34 4.01 -5.02
C VAL A 15 -6.60 2.97 -3.93
N MET A 16 -5.96 1.81 -3.99
CA MET A 16 -6.09 0.76 -2.97
C MET A 16 -5.44 1.15 -1.63
N PHE A 17 -4.40 1.98 -1.66
CA PHE A 17 -3.73 2.48 -0.46
C PHE A 17 -4.67 3.32 0.41
N ILE A 18 -5.52 4.15 -0.19
CA ILE A 18 -6.41 5.07 0.55
C ILE A 18 -7.31 4.34 1.57
N PRO A 19 -8.15 3.36 1.20
CA PRO A 19 -9.01 2.68 2.17
C PRO A 19 -8.23 1.84 3.19
N VAL A 20 -7.08 1.27 2.82
CA VAL A 20 -6.20 0.54 3.74
C VAL A 20 -5.58 1.48 4.78
N ALA A 21 -5.14 2.66 4.36
CA ALA A 21 -4.60 3.69 5.25
C ALA A 21 -5.68 4.25 6.19
N ILE A 22 -6.87 4.58 5.67
CA ILE A 22 -8.00 5.06 6.48
C ILE A 22 -8.36 4.02 7.54
N SER A 23 -8.56 2.77 7.15
CA SER A 23 -8.90 1.71 8.10
C SER A 23 -7.81 1.49 9.16
N SER A 24 -6.53 1.63 8.80
CA SER A 24 -5.41 1.60 9.76
C SER A 24 -5.49 2.72 10.78
N LEU A 25 -5.79 3.95 10.34
CA LEU A 25 -5.94 5.12 11.22
C LEU A 25 -7.12 4.93 12.18
N VAL A 26 -8.24 4.39 11.69
CA VAL A 26 -9.42 4.09 12.53
C VAL A 26 -9.04 3.15 13.67
N PHE A 27 -8.22 2.12 13.41
CA PHE A 27 -7.70 1.24 14.45
C PHE A 27 -6.71 1.93 15.38
N PHE A 28 -5.80 2.72 14.83
CA PHE A 28 -4.76 3.41 15.59
C PHE A 28 -5.36 4.37 16.63
N PHE A 29 -6.41 5.11 16.27
CA PHE A 29 -7.11 6.02 17.18
C PHE A 29 -8.03 5.31 18.20
N GLY A 30 -8.03 3.98 18.24
CA GLY A 30 -8.76 3.22 19.27
C GLY A 30 -10.28 3.31 19.13
N LEU A 31 -10.81 3.55 17.93
CA LEU A 31 -12.24 3.55 17.61
C LEU A 31 -12.77 2.10 17.56
N ASN A 32 -12.74 1.46 18.73
CA ASN A 32 -12.94 0.02 18.92
C ASN A 32 -14.42 -0.41 19.07
N THR A 33 -15.36 0.53 19.01
CA THR A 33 -16.79 0.26 19.11
C THR A 33 -17.48 0.45 17.76
N SER A 34 -17.44 1.66 17.21
CA SER A 34 -17.97 1.98 15.90
C SER A 34 -17.36 3.27 15.36
N PHE A 35 -17.15 3.33 14.05
CA PHE A 35 -16.71 4.53 13.37
C PHE A 35 -17.50 4.69 12.06
N LEU A 36 -18.05 5.89 11.83
CA LEU A 36 -18.95 6.19 10.71
C LEU A 36 -20.16 5.24 10.60
N GLY A 37 -20.68 4.79 11.75
CA GLY A 37 -21.81 3.84 11.79
C GLY A 37 -21.43 2.39 11.46
N ILE A 38 -20.16 2.10 11.17
CA ILE A 38 -19.66 0.75 10.90
C ILE A 38 -19.00 0.20 12.17
N PRO A 39 -19.37 -1.02 12.63
CA PRO A 39 -18.73 -1.64 13.78
C PRO A 39 -17.27 -1.99 13.49
N SER A 40 -16.42 -2.03 14.53
CA SER A 40 -14.98 -2.29 14.35
C SER A 40 -14.66 -3.63 13.69
N TYR A 41 -15.56 -4.62 13.79
CA TYR A 41 -15.48 -5.86 13.01
C TYR A 41 -15.55 -5.61 11.50
N GLY A 42 -16.46 -4.75 11.05
CA GLY A 42 -16.60 -4.39 9.63
C GLY A 42 -15.36 -3.68 9.09
N TRP A 43 -14.81 -2.74 9.85
CA TRP A 43 -13.53 -2.11 9.54
C TRP A 43 -12.38 -3.12 9.43
N ARG A 44 -12.40 -4.16 10.29
CA ARG A 44 -11.32 -5.16 10.34
C ARG A 44 -11.38 -6.09 9.15
N MET A 45 -12.59 -6.52 8.80
CA MET A 45 -12.81 -7.34 7.62
C MET A 45 -12.40 -6.58 6.34
N MET A 46 -12.78 -5.30 6.24
CA MET A 46 -12.39 -4.46 5.09
C MET A 46 -10.87 -4.25 5.04
N HIS A 47 -10.23 -3.91 6.16
CA HIS A 47 -8.78 -3.72 6.24
C HIS A 47 -8.01 -4.99 5.84
N ASN A 48 -8.40 -6.15 6.37
CA ASN A 48 -7.70 -7.41 6.10
C ASN A 48 -7.83 -7.82 4.62
N ASN A 49 -9.04 -7.73 4.06
CA ASN A 49 -9.28 -8.14 2.68
C ASN A 49 -8.58 -7.20 1.68
N LEU A 50 -8.73 -5.88 1.86
CA LEU A 50 -8.07 -4.89 1.01
C LEU A 50 -6.55 -4.90 1.21
N GLY A 51 -6.09 -5.06 2.45
CA GLY A 51 -4.68 -5.15 2.79
C GLY A 51 -4.00 -6.35 2.13
N MET A 52 -4.64 -7.51 2.07
CA MET A 52 -4.10 -8.69 1.40
C MET A 52 -3.92 -8.46 -0.11
N ILE A 53 -4.94 -7.90 -0.77
CA ILE A 53 -4.87 -7.55 -2.19
C ILE A 53 -3.78 -6.51 -2.43
N PHE A 54 -3.70 -5.49 -1.58
CA PHE A 54 -2.69 -4.44 -1.66
C PHE A 54 -1.27 -4.99 -1.50
N ILE A 55 -1.03 -5.91 -0.57
CA ILE A 55 0.28 -6.56 -0.38
C ILE A 55 0.70 -7.30 -1.65
N ILE A 56 -0.21 -8.08 -2.26
CA ILE A 56 0.09 -8.81 -3.49
C ILE A 56 0.46 -7.84 -4.62
N LEU A 57 -0.34 -6.79 -4.82
CA LEU A 57 -0.06 -5.76 -5.82
C LEU A 57 1.26 -5.03 -5.56
N MET A 58 1.57 -4.74 -4.29
CA MET A 58 2.82 -4.10 -3.89
C MET A 58 4.03 -4.99 -4.19
N LEU A 59 3.95 -6.30 -3.94
CA LEU A 59 5.01 -7.23 -4.30
C LEU A 59 5.23 -7.27 -5.82
N ILE A 60 4.15 -7.31 -6.61
CA ILE A 60 4.25 -7.25 -8.07
C ILE A 60 4.93 -5.94 -8.49
N HIS A 61 4.50 -4.79 -7.96
CA HIS A 61 5.14 -3.50 -8.25
C HIS A 61 6.63 -3.50 -7.92
N ILE A 62 7.03 -4.00 -6.74
CA ILE A 62 8.45 -4.05 -6.33
C ILE A 62 9.25 -4.93 -7.29
N ILE A 63 8.75 -6.11 -7.65
CA ILE A 63 9.42 -7.02 -8.59
C ILE A 63 9.60 -6.34 -9.95
N LEU A 64 8.57 -5.66 -10.44
CA LEU A 64 8.61 -4.95 -11.72
C LEU A 64 9.59 -3.77 -11.71
N HIS A 65 9.76 -3.12 -10.57
CA HIS A 65 10.64 -1.97 -10.37
C HIS A 65 11.95 -2.32 -9.65
N ILE A 66 12.30 -3.60 -9.53
CA ILE A 66 13.41 -4.07 -8.68
C ILE A 66 14.76 -3.48 -9.12
N ASN A 67 14.99 -3.35 -10.43
CA ASN A 67 16.23 -2.78 -10.97
C ASN A 67 16.38 -1.30 -10.58
N TRP A 68 15.28 -0.53 -10.64
CA TRP A 68 15.27 0.85 -10.21
C TRP A 68 15.47 0.95 -8.69
N PHE A 69 14.85 0.06 -7.92
CA PHE A 69 15.02 -0.01 -6.47
C PHE A 69 16.48 -0.29 -6.08
N TRP A 70 17.15 -1.23 -6.76
CA TRP A 70 18.58 -1.48 -6.59
C TRP A 70 19.45 -0.26 -6.91
N CYS A 71 19.14 0.49 -7.98
CA CYS A 71 19.85 1.72 -8.30
C CYS A 71 19.64 2.80 -7.23
N MET A 72 18.42 2.96 -6.71
CA MET A 72 18.15 3.89 -5.62
C MET A 72 18.91 3.54 -4.34
N ILE A 73 18.91 2.26 -3.95
CA ILE A 73 19.66 1.77 -2.78
C ILE A 73 21.15 2.05 -2.98
N LYS A 74 21.72 1.66 -4.13
CA LYS A 74 23.12 1.93 -4.44
C LYS A 74 23.44 3.43 -4.38
N GLY A 75 22.56 4.28 -4.90
CA GLY A 75 22.71 5.74 -4.84
C GLY A 75 22.69 6.29 -3.42
N PHE A 76 21.86 5.75 -2.53
CA PHE A 76 21.85 6.09 -1.11
C PHE A 76 23.17 5.73 -0.42
N PHE A 77 23.77 4.58 -0.77
CA PHE A 77 25.06 4.15 -0.22
C PHE A 77 26.28 4.81 -0.89
N HIS A 78 26.14 5.39 -2.09
CA HIS A 78 27.25 6.03 -2.80
C HIS A 78 27.51 7.48 -2.36
N LYS A 79 26.60 8.10 -1.59
CA LYS A 79 26.77 9.46 -1.06
C LYS A 79 27.21 9.44 0.41
N SER A 80 28.34 8.79 0.66
CA SER A 80 29.10 8.88 1.91
C SER A 80 30.58 8.62 1.60
N ASN A 81 31.21 9.56 0.90
CA ASN A 81 32.64 9.88 0.95
C ASN A 81 32.83 11.30 0.41
#